data_AF-A0A536ZC12-F1
#
_entry.id   AF-A0A536ZC12-F1
#
_cell.length_a   1.000
_cell.length_b   1.000
_cell.length_c   1.000
_cell.angle_alpha   90.00
_cell.angle_beta   90.00
_cell.angle_gamma   90.00
#
_symmetry.space_group_name_H-M   'P 1'
#
loop_
_entity.id
_entity.type
_entity.pdbx_description
1 polymer ?
#
loop_
_entity_poly.entity_id
_entity_poly.type
_entity_poly.pdbx_seq_one_letter_code
_entity_poly.pdbx_strand_id
1 'polypeptide(L)'
;IGAYGSTLLTARYGVPFWAAIPLGALLAALMGALLGAPASRLRGIYLALATLGFLQIVQIAIEELANVTGGVRGLTVPKAALGGVRMSEYA
;
A
#
# COMPACT_ATOMS: atom_id res chain seq x y z
N ILE A 1 1.73 0.56 0.89
CA ILE A 1 1.21 -0.83 0.66
C ILE A 1 -0.27 -0.94 1.01
N GLY A 2 -0.70 -0.75 2.27
CA GLY A 2 -2.12 -0.91 2.66
C GLY A 2 -3.10 0.05 1.98
N ALA A 3 -2.77 1.34 1.93
CA ALA A 3 -3.59 2.34 1.23
C ALA A 3 -3.65 2.10 -0.29
N TYR A 4 -2.55 1.66 -0.91
CA TYR A 4 -2.51 1.26 -2.32
C TYR A 4 -3.35 0.00 -2.58
N GLY A 5 -3.29 -0.99 -1.68
CA GLY A 5 -4.10 -2.20 -1.79
C GLY A 5 -5.60 -1.91 -1.64
N SER A 6 -6.00 -1.14 -0.63
CA SER A 6 -7.42 -0.79 -0.42
C SER A 6 -7.98 0.07 -1.56
N THR A 7 -7.19 1.00 -2.09
CA THR A 7 -7.58 1.82 -3.25
C THR A 7 -7.66 1.00 -4.52
N LEU A 8 -6.74 0.07 -4.79
CA LEU A 8 -6.81 -0.81 -5.95
C LEU A 8 -8.05 -1.71 -5.91
N LEU A 9 -8.38 -2.27 -4.74
CA LEU A 9 -9.57 -3.10 -4.57
C LEU A 9 -10.86 -2.29 -4.76
N THR A 10 -10.88 -1.05 -4.29
CA THR A 10 -12.05 -0.17 -4.47
C THR A 10 -12.16 0.31 -5.92
N ALA A 11 -11.04 0.72 -6.54
CA ALA A 11 -10.99 1.30 -7.88
C ALA A 11 -11.21 0.28 -9.00
N ARG A 12 -10.68 -0.95 -8.85
CA ARG A 12 -10.67 -1.96 -9.92
C ARG A 12 -11.68 -3.09 -9.71
N TYR A 13 -12.01 -3.40 -8.46
CA TYR A 13 -12.90 -4.51 -8.11
C TYR A 13 -14.24 -4.06 -7.49
N GLY A 14 -14.47 -2.75 -7.31
CA GLY A 14 -15.74 -2.23 -6.78
C GLY A 14 -16.06 -2.68 -5.36
N VAL A 15 -15.06 -3.16 -4.62
CA VAL A 15 -15.22 -3.64 -3.24
C VAL A 15 -15.66 -2.46 -2.36
N PRO A 16 -16.68 -2.60 -1.50
CA PRO A 16 -17.10 -1.52 -0.63
C PRO A 16 -15.95 -1.08 0.26
N PHE A 17 -15.79 0.25 0.43
CA PHE A 17 -14.68 0.88 1.15
C PHE A 17 -14.38 0.24 2.51
N TRP A 18 -15.44 -0.09 3.26
CA TRP A 18 -15.35 -0.74 4.56
C TRP A 18 -14.75 -2.15 4.53
N ALA A 19 -14.91 -2.90 3.44
CA ALA A 19 -14.26 -4.20 3.25
C ALA A 19 -12.85 -4.06 2.63
N ALA A 20 -12.61 -3.01 1.85
CA ALA A 20 -11.30 -2.72 1.27
C ALA A 20 -10.26 -2.31 2.33
N ILE A 21 -10.68 -1.63 3.41
CA ILE A 21 -9.79 -1.26 4.54
C ILE A 21 -9.17 -2.48 5.22
N PRO A 22 -9.94 -3.43 5.80
CA PRO A 22 -9.37 -4.58 6.50
C PRO A 22 -8.58 -5.48 5.55
N LEU A 23 -9.01 -5.61 4.30
CA LEU A 23 -8.31 -6.43 3.31
C LEU A 23 -6.97 -5.79 2.88
N GLY A 24 -6.94 -4.46 2.71
CA GLY A 24 -5.71 -3.71 2.50
C GLY A 24 -4.77 -3.74 3.72
N ALA A 25 -5.31 -3.69 4.94
CA ALA A 25 -4.55 -3.85 6.17
C ALA A 25 -3.96 -5.26 6.30
N LEU A 26 -4.71 -6.30 5.95
CA LEU A 26 -4.24 -7.68 5.94
C LEU A 26 -3.08 -7.89 4.95
N LEU A 27 -3.23 -7.36 3.74
CA LEU A 27 -2.16 -7.39 2.73
C LEU A 27 -0.92 -6.64 3.18
N ALA A 28 -1.08 -5.47 3.82
CA ALA A 28 0.02 -4.72 4.38
C ALA A 28 0.71 -5.47 5.53
N ALA A 29 -0.07 -6.13 6.40
CA ALA A 29 0.46 -6.94 7.50
C ALA A 29 1.24 -8.16 6.97
N LEU A 30 0.73 -8.85 5.95
CA LEU A 30 1.42 -9.98 5.32
C LEU A 30 2.75 -9.57 4.69
N MET A 31 2.76 -8.47 3.92
CA MET A 31 3.99 -7.94 3.34
C MET A 31 4.96 -7.46 4.43
N GLY A 32 4.46 -6.73 5.42
CA GLY A 32 5.26 -6.28 6.57
C GLY A 32 5.87 -7.43 7.36
N ALA A 33 5.15 -8.55 7.53
CA ALA A 33 5.68 -9.75 8.18
C ALA A 33 6.74 -10.43 7.32
N LEU A 34 6.51 -10.57 6.01
CA LEU A 34 7.45 -11.20 5.07
C LEU A 34 8.79 -10.43 5.01
N LEU A 35 8.73 -9.10 5.04
CA LEU A 35 9.91 -8.22 4.96
C LEU A 35 10.52 -7.93 6.35
N GLY A 36 9.69 -7.85 7.40
CA GLY A 36 10.13 -7.58 8.77
C GLY A 36 10.76 -8.78 9.47
N ALA A 37 10.30 -10.00 9.17
CA ALA A 37 10.87 -11.22 9.73
C ALA A 37 12.38 -11.38 9.45
N PRO A 38 12.89 -11.22 8.20
CA PRO A 38 14.32 -11.26 7.95
C PRO A 38 15.06 -10.04 8.53
N ALA A 39 14.45 -8.84 8.51
CA ALA A 39 15.05 -7.63 9.06
C ALA A 39 15.30 -7.70 10.58
N SER A 40 14.41 -8.38 11.31
CA SER A 40 14.56 -8.60 12.77
C SER A 40 15.81 -9.39 13.16
N ARG A 41 16.45 -10.10 12.22
CA ARG A 41 17.66 -10.89 12.44
C ARG A 41 18.94 -10.07 12.32
N LEU A 42 18.86 -8.82 11.86
CA LEU A 42 20.01 -7.94 11.66
C LEU A 42 20.30 -7.11 12.92
N ARG A 43 21.58 -6.79 13.17
CA ARG A 43 22.01 -5.99 14.33
C ARG A 43 22.99 -4.89 13.92
N GLY A 44 22.94 -3.77 14.64
CA GLY A 44 23.84 -2.64 14.42
C GLY A 44 23.68 -2.00 13.04
N ILE A 45 24.80 -1.76 12.34
CA ILE A 45 24.84 -1.09 11.03
C ILE A 45 24.06 -1.84 9.94
N TYR A 46 23.97 -3.17 10.03
CA TYR A 46 23.22 -3.97 9.06
C TYR A 46 21.72 -3.67 9.07
N LEU A 47 21.15 -3.28 10.21
CA LEU A 47 19.76 -2.86 10.30
C LEU A 47 19.53 -1.53 9.55
N ALA A 48 20.47 -0.59 9.65
CA ALA A 48 20.40 0.69 8.94
C ALA A 48 20.47 0.49 7.41
N LEU A 49 21.40 -0.38 6.96
CA LEU A 49 21.50 -0.76 5.54
C LEU A 49 20.22 -1.46 5.05
N ALA A 50 19.61 -2.31 5.88
CA ALA A 50 18.35 -2.97 5.53
C ALA A 50 17.19 -1.97 5.37
N THR A 51 17.08 -0.94 6.21
CA THR A 51 16.06 0.10 6.06
C THR A 51 16.25 0.88 4.76
N LEU A 52 17.49 1.21 4.37
CA LEU A 52 17.79 1.86 3.10
C LEU A 52 17.46 0.96 1.90
N GLY A 53 17.90 -0.30 1.94
CA GLY A 53 17.58 -1.28 0.90
C GLY A 53 16.08 -1.53 0.78
N PHE A 54 15.38 -1.61 1.91
CA PHE A 54 13.93 -1.75 1.96
C PHE A 54 13.23 -0.58 1.27
N LEU A 55 13.64 0.67 1.54
CA LEU A 55 13.09 1.84 0.87
C LEU A 55 13.30 1.75 -0.65
N GLN A 56 14.48 1.33 -1.10
CA GLN A 56 14.78 1.22 -2.53
C GLN A 56 13.99 0.10 -3.21
N ILE A 57 13.84 -1.05 -2.56
CA ILE A 57 13.02 -2.16 -3.06
C ILE A 57 11.57 -1.71 -3.22
N VAL A 58 11.03 -0.94 -2.26
CA VAL A 58 9.67 -0.41 -2.35
C VAL A 58 9.52 0.54 -3.53
N GLN A 59 10.52 1.40 -3.81
CA GLN A 59 10.47 2.29 -4.97
C GLN A 59 10.48 1.50 -6.28
N ILE A 60 11.40 0.55 -6.44
CA ILE A 60 11.47 -0.33 -7.61
C ILE A 60 10.15 -1.11 -7.79
N ALA A 61 9.60 -1.63 -6.70
CA ALA A 61 8.33 -2.34 -6.75
C ALA A 61 7.17 -1.43 -7.21
N ILE A 62 7.13 -0.17 -6.79
CA ILE A 62 6.10 0.78 -7.24
C ILE A 62 6.25 1.07 -8.74
N GLU A 63 7.48 1.22 -9.23
CA GLU A 63 7.79 1.46 -10.65
C GLU A 63 7.44 0.25 -11.52
N GLU A 64 7.85 -0.95 -11.13
CA GLU A 64 7.61 -2.17 -11.90
C GLU A 64 6.11 -2.54 -11.89
N LEU A 65 5.42 -2.30 -10.77
CA LEU A 65 3.98 -2.50 -10.67
C LEU A 65 3.20 -1.30 -11.22
N ALA A 66 3.79 -0.41 -12.02
CA ALA A 66 3.11 0.77 -12.55
C ALA A 66 1.80 0.47 -13.30
N ASN A 67 1.69 -0.69 -13.94
CA ASN A 67 0.45 -1.15 -14.58
C ASN A 67 -0.70 -1.37 -13.57
N VAL A 68 -0.36 -1.73 -12.33
CA VAL A 68 -1.30 -2.02 -11.24
C VAL A 68 -1.46 -0.84 -10.29
N THR A 69 -0.41 -0.04 -10.05
CA THR A 69 -0.36 1.05 -9.06
C THR A 69 -0.35 2.46 -9.66
N GLY A 70 -0.31 2.60 -10.99
CA GLY A 70 -0.11 3.90 -11.64
C GLY A 70 1.32 4.43 -11.54
N GLY A 71 2.24 3.64 -10.97
CA GLY A 71 3.66 3.97 -10.84
C GLY A 71 3.90 5.12 -9.88
N VAL A 72 4.97 5.88 -10.10
CA VAL A 72 5.32 7.09 -9.31
C VAL A 72 4.22 8.15 -9.37
N ARG A 73 3.40 8.15 -10.44
CA ARG A 73 2.27 9.07 -10.63
C ARG A 73 1.04 8.71 -9.78
N GLY A 74 0.95 7.49 -9.28
CA GLY A 74 -0.18 6.98 -8.51
C GLY A 74 -1.45 6.73 -9.34
N LEU A 75 -2.47 6.15 -8.70
CA LEU A 75 -3.78 5.91 -9.31
C LEU A 75 -4.75 7.06 -8.99
N THR A 76 -5.54 7.48 -9.97
CA THR A 76 -6.75 8.29 -9.74
C THR A 76 -7.87 7.39 -9.24
N VAL A 77 -8.22 7.53 -7.96
CA VAL A 77 -9.23 6.67 -7.30
C VAL A 77 -10.56 7.44 -7.20
N PRO A 78 -11.71 6.84 -7.58
CA PRO A 78 -13.02 7.43 -7.36
C PRO A 78 -13.28 7.66 -5.85
N LYS A 79 -13.85 8.81 -5.47
CA LYS A 79 -14.05 9.20 -4.06
C LYS A 79 -14.79 8.13 -3.27
N ALA A 80 -14.20 7.69 -2.16
CA ALA A 80 -14.83 6.75 -1.25
C ALA A 80 -16.06 7.38 -0.59
N ALA A 81 -17.20 6.67 -0.64
CA ALA A 81 -18.41 7.05 0.07
C ALA A 81 -18.47 6.29 1.41
N LEU A 82 -18.52 7.03 2.52
CA LEU A 82 -18.70 6.49 3.86
C LEU A 82 -20.20 6.53 4.19
N GLY A 83 -20.85 5.36 4.27
CA GLY A 83 -22.21 5.23 4.82
C GLY A 83 -23.29 6.07 4.10
N GLY A 84 -23.21 6.22 2.78
CA GLY A 84 -24.15 7.02 1.99
C GLY A 84 -23.80 8.51 1.86
N VAL A 85 -22.77 8.99 2.56
CA VAL A 85 -22.22 10.33 2.38
C VAL A 85 -20.94 10.22 1.53
N ARG A 86 -20.99 10.79 0.32
CA ARG A 86 -19.78 10.99 -0.49
C ARG A 86 -18.90 11.97 0.27
N MET A 87 -17.72 11.55 0.72
CA MET A 87 -16.75 12.49 1.31
C MET A 87 -16.20 13.36 0.18
N SER A 88 -16.90 14.46 -0.03
CA SER A 88 -16.60 15.52 -0.96
C SER A 88 -16.18 16.75 -0.15
N GLU A 89 -14.87 16.97 -0.05
CA GLU A 89 -14.29 18.32 0.00
C GLU A 89 -13.37 18.40 -1.25
N TYR A 90 -13.51 19.31 -2.22
CA TYR A 90 -13.47 20.78 -2.23
C TYR A 90 -12.14 21.33 -1.69
N ALA A 91 -11.41 21.97 -2.62
CA ALA A 91 -10.08 22.56 -2.55
C ALA A 91 -8.90 21.57 -2.64
#